data_AF-A0A9P5PNE3-F1
#
_entry.id   AF-A0A9P5PNE3-F1
#
_cell.length_a   1.000
_cell.length_b   1.000
_cell.length_c   1.000
_cell.angle_alpha   90.00
_cell.angle_beta   90.00
_cell.angle_gamma   90.00
#
_symmetry.space_group_name_H-M   'P 1'
#
loop_
_entity.id
_entity.type
_entity.pdbx_description
1 polymer ?
#
loop_
_entity_poly.entity_id
_entity_poly.type
_entity_poly.pdbx_seq_one_letter_code
_entity_poly.pdbx_strand_id
1 'polypeptide(L)' 'VHPYARLYAKKEEGKRRKIWNHAFEKSLFNPFELSTLGAPHRRTIYMASLEAHVDRLHAQLL' A
#
# COMPACT_ATOMS: atom_id res chain seq x y z
N VAL A 1 -14.87 2.35 34.71
CA VAL A 1 -15.11 2.57 33.25
C VAL A 1 -14.21 1.60 32.49
N HIS A 2 -14.78 0.62 31.78
CA HIS A 2 -14.01 -0.50 31.24
C HIS A 2 -13.27 -0.11 29.93
N PRO A 3 -11.95 -0.35 29.82
CA PRO A 3 -11.09 0.17 28.73
C PRO A 3 -11.46 -0.32 27.32
N TYR A 4 -12.27 -1.37 27.21
CA TYR A 4 -12.68 -1.95 25.92
C TYR A 4 -14.05 -1.50 25.41
N ALA A 5 -14.76 -0.63 26.15
CA ALA A 5 -16.07 -0.14 25.75
C ALA A 5 -16.05 0.67 24.42
N ARG A 6 -14.88 1.21 24.04
CA ARG A 6 -14.69 1.97 22.79
C ARG A 6 -14.54 1.11 21.53
N LEU A 7 -14.40 -0.21 21.65
CA LEU A 7 -14.23 -1.08 20.47
C LEU A 7 -15.54 -1.30 19.70
N TYR A 8 -16.70 -1.07 20.32
CA TYR A 8 -18.01 -1.25 19.69
C TYR A 8 -18.67 0.04 19.20
N ALA A 9 -18.10 1.21 19.51
CA ALA A 9 -18.71 2.52 19.21
C ALA A 9 -18.46 3.04 17.78
N LYS A 10 -17.86 2.24 16.89
CA LYS A 10 -17.61 2.64 15.50
C LYS A 10 -18.11 1.60 14.49
N LYS A 11 -19.37 1.20 14.64
CA LYS A 11 -20.21 0.78 13.51
C LYS A 11 -20.87 2.05 12.97
N GLU A 12 -21.03 2.15 11.64
CA GLU A 12 -21.67 3.26 10.89
C GLU A 12 -20.75 4.40 10.38
N GLU A 13 -19.74 4.05 9.58
CA GLU A 13 -19.43 4.85 8.37
C GLU A 13 -19.08 3.83 7.29
N GLY A 14 -19.94 3.69 6.27
CA GLY A 14 -19.82 2.67 5.22
C GLY A 14 -18.39 2.53 4.75
N LYS A 15 -17.86 1.28 4.72
CA LYS A 15 -16.48 0.92 4.40
C LYS A 15 -16.02 1.54 3.06
N ARG A 16 -15.65 2.82 3.05
CA ARG A 16 -14.96 3.45 1.94
C ARG A 16 -13.60 2.80 1.88
N ARG A 17 -13.34 2.05 0.81
CA ARG A 17 -12.03 1.46 0.55
C ARG A 17 -11.01 2.59 0.63
N LYS A 18 -10.06 2.44 1.56
CA LYS A 18 -8.97 3.41 1.74
C LYS A 18 -8.23 3.51 0.40
N ILE A 19 -8.08 4.73 -0.11
CA ILE A 19 -7.39 4.98 -1.38
C ILE A 19 -5.96 4.45 -1.23
N TRP A 20 -5.55 3.62 -2.18
CA TRP A 20 -4.21 3.09 -2.29
C TRP A 20 -3.28 4.25 -2.66
N ASN A 21 -2.55 4.76 -1.65
CA ASN A 21 -1.60 5.86 -1.77
C ASN A 21 -0.33 5.46 -1.02
N HIS A 22 0.72 5.04 -1.74
CA HIS A 22 2.01 4.71 -1.16
C HIS A 22 3.10 5.73 -1.52
N ALA A 23 4.05 5.90 -0.60
CA ALA A 23 5.08 6.93 -0.70
C ALA A 23 5.98 6.78 -1.95
N PHE A 24 6.31 5.54 -2.33
CA PHE A 24 7.21 5.25 -3.46
C PHE A 24 6.51 5.04 -4.80
N GLU A 25 5.19 5.29 -4.88
CA GLU A 25 4.49 5.21 -6.17
C GLU A 25 5.08 6.19 -7.19
N LYS A 26 5.45 7.39 -6.75
CA LYS A 26 6.03 8.43 -7.63
C LYS A 26 7.43 8.10 -8.14
N SER A 27 8.15 7.20 -7.47
CA SER A 27 9.47 6.74 -7.92
C SER A 27 9.40 5.49 -8.79
N LEU A 28 8.31 4.73 -8.70
CA LEU A 28 8.12 3.46 -9.43
C LEU A 28 7.25 3.61 -10.69
N PHE A 29 6.30 4.55 -10.68
CA PHE A 29 5.37 4.76 -11.77
C PHE A 29 5.50 6.17 -12.33
N ASN A 30 5.44 6.28 -13.64
CA ASN A 30 5.29 7.57 -14.30
C ASN A 30 3.84 8.10 -14.16
N PRO A 31 3.59 9.41 -14.39
CA PRO A 31 2.24 9.97 -14.26
C PRO A 31 1.19 9.30 -15.17
N PHE A 32 1.59 8.85 -16.35
CA PHE A 32 0.72 8.15 -17.30
C PHE A 32 0.32 6.76 -16.81
N GLU A 33 1.22 6.03 -16.16
CA GLU A 33 0.97 4.73 -15.53
C GLU A 33 0.07 4.88 -14.31
N LEU A 34 0.25 5.94 -13.52
CA LEU A 34 -0.62 6.24 -12.37
C LEU A 34 -2.06 6.55 -12.80
N SER A 35 -2.25 7.21 -13.94
CA SER A 35 -3.58 7.50 -14.49
C SER A 35 -4.21 6.30 -15.21
N THR A 36 -3.40 5.47 -15.87
CA THR A 36 -3.89 4.40 -16.76
C THR A 36 -4.03 3.05 -16.04
N LEU A 37 -3.08 2.68 -15.19
CA LEU A 37 -3.10 1.40 -14.48
C LEU A 37 -4.01 1.50 -13.26
N GLY A 38 -4.96 0.57 -13.14
CA GLY A 38 -5.80 0.48 -11.94
C GLY A 38 -5.01 0.12 -10.68
N ALA A 39 -5.50 0.56 -9.51
CA ALA A 39 -4.89 0.28 -8.21
C ALA A 39 -4.56 -1.22 -7.94
N PRO A 40 -5.36 -2.22 -8.38
CA PRO A 40 -5.00 -3.62 -8.22
C PRO A 40 -3.70 -4.01 -8.93
N HIS A 41 -3.50 -3.54 -10.17
CA HIS A 41 -2.29 -3.84 -10.94
C HIS A 41 -1.07 -3.12 -10.38
N ARG A 42 -1.24 -1.83 -10.05
CA ARG A 42 -0.16 -1.03 -9.45
C ARG A 42 0.30 -1.61 -8.11
N ARG A 43 -0.62 -2.16 -7.30
CA ARG A 43 -0.28 -2.84 -6.04
C ARG A 43 0.65 -4.04 -6.25
N THR A 44 0.34 -4.90 -7.21
CA THR A 44 1.18 -6.07 -7.52
C THR A 44 2.58 -5.65 -7.94
N ILE A 45 2.68 -4.68 -8.87
CA ILE A 45 3.97 -4.19 -9.37
C ILE A 45 4.78 -3.52 -8.24
N TYR A 46 4.13 -2.72 -7.41
CA TYR A 46 4.75 -2.06 -6.26
C TYR A 46 5.34 -3.08 -5.28
N MET A 47 4.57 -4.11 -4.92
CA MET A 47 5.03 -5.17 -4.00
C MET A 47 6.22 -5.92 -4.57
N ALA A 48 6.14 -6.38 -5.82
CA ALA A 48 7.23 -7.08 -6.49
C ALA A 48 8.51 -6.22 -6.58
N SER A 49 8.36 -4.91 -6.82
CA SER A 49 9.50 -3.99 -6.90
C SER A 49 10.19 -3.81 -5.54
N LEU A 50 9.44 -3.78 -4.45
CA LEU A 50 10.01 -3.72 -3.09
C LEU A 50 10.71 -5.03 -2.72
N GLU A 51 10.10 -6.17 -3.02
CA GLU A 51 10.69 -7.50 -2.78
C GLU A 51 12.02 -7.63 -3.52
N ALA A 52 12.06 -7.31 -4.81
CA ALA A 52 13.29 -7.33 -5.60
C ALA A 52 14.37 -6.37 -5.06
N HIS A 53 13.97 -5.21 -4.53
CA HIS A 53 14.92 -4.28 -3.92
C HIS A 53 15.53 -4.84 -2.64
N VAL A 54 14.71 -5.48 -1.79
CA VAL A 54 15.16 -6.15 -0.58
C VAL A 54 16.09 -7.32 -0.92
N ASP A 55 15.74 -8.14 -1.91
CA ASP A 55 16.59 -9.25 -2.37
C ASP A 55 17.96 -8.77 -2.84
N ARG A 56 17.99 -7.64 -3.59
CA ARG A 56 19.25 -7.01 -3.99
C ARG A 56 20.07 -6.53 -2.79
N LEU A 57 19.44 -5.92 -1.78
CA LEU A 57 20.12 -5.47 -0.57
C LEU A 57 20.70 -6.66 0.20
N HIS A 58 19.95 -7.77 0.32
CA HIS A 58 20.44 -8.99 0.94
C HIS A 58 21.65 -9.58 0.18
N ALA A 59 21.61 -9.58 -1.16
CA ALA A 59 22.72 -10.06 -1.97
C ALA A 59 23.98 -9.17 -1.86
N GLN A 60 23.86 -7.91 -1.42
CA GLN A 60 25.00 -7.00 -1.21
C GLN A 60 25.61 -7.10 0.19
N LEU A 61 24.88 -7.67 1.16
CA LEU A 61 25.31 -7.80 2.56
C LEU A 61 25.81 -9.21 2.89
N LEU A 62 25.81 -10.11 1.89
CA LEU A 62 26.42 -11.44 1.91
C LEU A 62 27.76 -11.41 1.17
#